data_AF-A0AA42ZSP3-F1
#
_entry.id   AF-A0AA42ZSP3-F1
#
_cell.length_a   1.000
_cell.length_b   1.000
_cell.length_c   1.000
_cell.angle_alpha   90.00
_cell.angle_beta   90.00
_cell.angle_gamma   90.00
#
_symmetry.space_group_name_H-M   'P 1'
#
loop_
_entity.id
_entity.type
_entity.pdbx_description
1 polymer ?
#
loop_
_entity_poly.entity_id
_entity_poly.type
_entity_poly.pdbx_seq_one_letter_code
_entity_poly.pdbx_strand_id
1 'polypeptide(L)'
;MDGDTTEDRPTIDCPENGPYIVKGLESLSGSDGAAIAVKETFALCRCGRSDNKPFCDGTHAKIGFTSEKQAERVPDHRDSYAGARITIHDNRG
;
A
#
# COMPACT_ATOMS: atom_id res chain seq x y z
N MET A 1 4.69 -27.80 18.89
CA MET A 1 3.76 -28.22 17.81
C MET A 1 2.86 -27.03 17.62
N ASP A 2 3.37 -26.07 16.87
CA ASP A 2 2.80 -24.75 16.74
C ASP A 2 2.11 -24.76 15.40
N GLY A 3 0.81 -25.05 15.43
CA GLY A 3 -0.04 -25.05 14.24
C GLY A 3 -0.19 -23.63 13.74
N ASP A 4 0.69 -23.21 12.83
CA ASP A 4 0.49 -22.05 11.96
C ASP A 4 -0.63 -22.43 10.97
N THR A 5 -1.88 -22.23 11.39
CA THR A 5 -3.05 -22.36 10.51
C THR A 5 -3.02 -21.20 9.52
N THR A 6 -2.37 -21.42 8.37
CA THR A 6 -2.23 -20.43 7.29
C THR A 6 -3.52 -20.16 6.49
N GLU A 7 -4.65 -20.77 6.85
CA GLU A 7 -5.86 -20.78 6.02
C GLU A 7 -6.83 -19.60 6.22
N ASP A 8 -6.60 -18.73 7.22
CA ASP A 8 -7.50 -17.59 7.53
C ASP A 8 -6.78 -16.23 7.57
N ARG A 9 -5.66 -16.09 6.85
CA ARG A 9 -4.89 -14.83 6.86
C ARG A 9 -5.43 -13.89 5.79
N PRO A 10 -5.70 -12.61 6.12
CA PRO A 10 -6.05 -11.63 5.11
C PRO A 10 -4.93 -11.51 4.08
N THR A 11 -5.29 -11.41 2.81
CA THR A 11 -4.34 -11.28 1.70
C THR A 11 -4.54 -9.97 0.97
N ILE A 12 -3.45 -9.43 0.43
CA ILE A 12 -3.46 -8.22 -0.40
C ILE A 12 -2.75 -8.55 -1.70
N ASP A 13 -3.51 -8.65 -2.79
CA ASP A 13 -2.99 -8.80 -4.14
C ASP A 13 -2.75 -7.42 -4.77
N CYS A 14 -1.67 -7.29 -5.54
CA CYS A 14 -1.25 -6.05 -6.17
C CYS A 14 -1.14 -6.25 -7.69
N PRO A 15 -2.27 -6.34 -8.42
CA PRO A 15 -2.27 -6.50 -9.87
C PRO A 15 -1.51 -5.37 -10.58
N GLU A 16 -0.93 -5.67 -11.74
CA GLU A 16 -0.27 -4.67 -12.58
C GLU A 16 -1.27 -3.56 -12.96
N ASN A 17 -0.88 -2.29 -12.80
CA ASN A 17 -1.67 -1.10 -13.12
C ASN A 17 -3.03 -1.02 -12.42
N GLY A 18 -3.31 -1.92 -11.47
CA GLY A 18 -4.59 -2.01 -10.77
C GLY A 18 -4.58 -1.46 -9.34
N PRO A 19 -5.72 -1.58 -8.64
CA PRO A 19 -5.84 -1.31 -7.21
C PRO A 19 -5.24 -2.42 -6.34
N TYR A 20 -5.17 -2.21 -5.03
CA TYR A 20 -4.90 -3.31 -4.09
C TYR A 20 -6.18 -4.11 -3.88
N ILE A 21 -6.14 -5.43 -4.08
CA ILE A 21 -7.26 -6.32 -3.83
C ILE A 21 -7.07 -6.96 -2.46
N VAL A 22 -7.90 -6.58 -1.50
CA VAL A 22 -7.88 -7.10 -0.13
C VAL A 22 -8.93 -8.19 0.00
N LYS A 23 -8.56 -9.33 0.58
CA LYS A 23 -9.44 -10.48 0.83
C LYS A 23 -9.31 -10.93 2.27
N GLY A 24 -10.44 -11.27 2.90
CA GLY A 24 -10.47 -11.83 4.26
C GLY A 24 -10.10 -10.84 5.37
N LEU A 25 -10.21 -9.53 5.12
CA LEU A 25 -9.96 -8.51 6.15
C LEU A 25 -11.25 -8.21 6.91
N GLU A 26 -11.26 -8.46 8.22
CA GLU A 26 -12.43 -8.27 9.08
C GLU A 26 -12.73 -6.79 9.39
N SER A 27 -11.69 -5.96 9.51
CA SER A 27 -11.86 -4.54 9.85
C SER A 27 -10.83 -3.64 9.17
N LEU A 28 -11.28 -2.45 8.77
CA LEU A 28 -10.46 -1.39 8.21
C LEU A 28 -10.76 -0.10 8.97
N SER A 29 -9.72 0.60 9.42
CA SER A 29 -9.84 1.90 10.07
C SER A 29 -9.17 2.99 9.22
N GLY A 30 -9.79 4.16 9.21
CA GLY A 30 -9.24 5.38 8.63
C GLY A 30 -8.12 5.95 9.49
N SER A 31 -7.39 6.93 8.95
CA SER A 31 -6.32 7.66 9.64
C SER A 31 -6.82 8.46 10.86
N ASP A 32 -8.10 8.77 10.88
CA ASP A 32 -8.83 9.42 11.98
C ASP A 32 -9.36 8.41 13.02
N GLY A 33 -9.15 7.11 12.81
CA GLY A 33 -9.66 6.03 13.64
C GLY A 33 -11.10 5.64 13.34
N ALA A 34 -11.75 6.25 12.33
CA ALA A 34 -13.12 5.87 11.96
C ALA A 34 -13.15 4.48 11.32
N ALA A 35 -14.11 3.65 11.71
CA ALA A 35 -14.31 2.34 11.10
C ALA A 35 -14.87 2.51 9.68
N ILE A 36 -14.27 1.83 8.72
CA ILE A 36 -14.67 1.85 7.31
C ILE A 36 -15.32 0.50 7.00
N ALA A 37 -16.57 0.55 6.51
CA ALA A 37 -17.29 -0.66 6.13
C ALA A 37 -16.61 -1.33 4.94
N VAL A 38 -16.27 -2.62 5.10
CA VAL A 38 -15.60 -3.43 4.07
C VAL A 38 -16.39 -4.70 3.77
N LYS A 39 -16.15 -5.26 2.60
CA LYS A 39 -16.68 -6.57 2.18
C LYS A 39 -15.60 -7.64 2.40
N GLU A 40 -15.97 -8.91 2.26
CA GLU A 40 -14.99 -10.01 2.28
C GLU A 40 -13.85 -9.79 1.29
N THR A 41 -14.17 -9.28 0.10
CA THR A 41 -13.19 -8.84 -0.90
C THR A 41 -13.50 -7.42 -1.35
N PHE A 42 -12.51 -6.54 -1.33
CA PHE A 42 -12.64 -5.14 -1.78
C PHE A 42 -11.35 -4.60 -2.39
N ALA A 43 -11.45 -3.47 -3.10
CA ALA A 43 -10.34 -2.86 -3.81
C ALA A 43 -9.99 -1.49 -3.22
N LEU A 44 -8.73 -1.28 -2.81
CA LEU A 44 -8.22 0.01 -2.35
C LEU A 44 -7.51 0.78 -3.47
N CYS A 45 -7.69 2.09 -3.47
CA CYS A 45 -7.08 2.96 -4.46
C CYS A 45 -5.55 2.95 -4.33
N ARG A 46 -4.86 2.59 -5.41
CA ARG A 46 -3.40 2.69 -5.53
C ARG A 46 -2.94 3.87 -6.38
N CYS A 47 -3.79 4.34 -7.30
CA CYS A 47 -3.44 5.41 -8.26
C CYS A 47 -3.55 6.85 -7.70
N GLY A 48 -4.09 7.03 -6.49
CA GLY A 48 -4.27 8.34 -5.84
C GLY A 48 -5.41 9.21 -6.39
N ARG A 49 -6.08 8.80 -7.47
CA ARG A 49 -7.09 9.61 -8.18
C ARG A 49 -8.54 9.16 -8.02
N SER A 50 -8.82 8.13 -7.23
CA SER A 50 -10.22 7.70 -6.97
C SER A 50 -11.04 8.83 -6.32
N ASP A 51 -12.28 9.02 -6.72
CA ASP A 51 -13.22 9.92 -6.05
C ASP A 51 -13.91 9.25 -4.86
N ASN A 52 -13.85 7.93 -4.76
CA ASN A 52 -14.43 7.13 -3.68
C ASN A 52 -13.36 6.61 -2.70
N LYS A 53 -12.41 7.48 -2.29
CA LYS A 53 -11.32 7.07 -1.38
C LYS A 53 -11.88 6.56 -0.04
N PRO A 54 -11.28 5.53 0.56
CA PRO A 54 -10.02 4.87 0.18
C PRO A 54 -10.18 3.79 -0.92
N PHE A 55 -11.38 3.54 -1.42
CA PHE A 55 -11.67 2.48 -2.37
C PHE A 55 -11.32 2.85 -3.80
N CYS A 56 -11.14 1.83 -4.64
CA CYS A 56 -11.00 1.99 -6.08
C CYS A 56 -12.36 2.17 -6.76
N ASP A 57 -12.46 3.14 -7.67
CA ASP A 57 -13.63 3.49 -8.47
C ASP A 57 -13.41 3.24 -9.99
N GLY A 58 -12.29 2.62 -10.35
CA GLY A 58 -11.89 2.40 -11.74
C GLY A 58 -11.14 3.56 -12.40
N THR A 59 -10.91 4.68 -11.70
CA THR A 59 -10.20 5.85 -12.26
C THR A 59 -8.77 5.52 -12.70
N HIS A 60 -8.12 4.53 -12.08
CA HIS A 60 -6.79 4.06 -12.49
C HIS A 60 -6.71 3.68 -13.98
N ALA A 61 -7.73 3.01 -14.52
CA ALA A 61 -7.76 2.59 -15.92
C ALA A 61 -7.95 3.80 -16.85
N LYS A 62 -8.75 4.79 -16.43
CA LYS A 62 -9.07 5.99 -17.22
C LYS A 62 -7.87 6.92 -17.37
N ILE A 63 -7.02 7.02 -16.34
CA ILE A 63 -5.85 7.90 -16.32
C ILE A 63 -4.57 7.23 -16.82
N GLY A 64 -4.64 5.95 -17.22
CA GLY A 64 -3.46 5.19 -17.61
C GLY A 64 -2.44 5.04 -16.47
N PHE A 65 -2.91 4.77 -15.25
CA PHE A 65 -2.00 4.54 -14.13
C PHE A 65 -1.06 3.37 -14.43
N THR A 66 0.25 3.60 -14.33
CA THR A 66 1.28 2.56 -14.44
C THR A 66 1.88 2.23 -13.08
N SER A 67 2.03 0.94 -12.78
CA SER A 67 2.76 0.43 -11.62
C SER A 67 4.22 0.09 -11.93
N GLU A 68 4.68 0.37 -13.15
CA GLU A 68 6.06 0.18 -13.53
C GLU A 68 6.97 1.05 -12.65
N LYS A 69 8.12 0.51 -12.29
CA LYS A 69 9.15 1.32 -11.63
C LYS A 69 9.67 2.32 -12.66
N GLN A 70 9.44 3.60 -12.41
CA GLN A 70 10.06 4.67 -13.19
C GLN A 70 11.58 4.49 -13.14
N ALA A 71 12.25 4.58 -14.30
CA ALA A 71 13.69 4.40 -14.38
C ALA A 71 14.45 5.52 -13.64
N GLU A 72 13.79 6.68 -13.51
CA GLU A 72 14.27 7.86 -12.79
C GLU A 72 14.02 7.80 -11.28
N ARG A 73 13.38 6.73 -10.77
CA ARG A 73 13.26 6.54 -9.33
C ARG A 73 14.67 6.45 -8.75
N VAL A 74 14.99 7.35 -7.82
CA VAL A 74 16.27 7.30 -7.13
C VAL A 74 16.29 5.99 -6.33
N PRO A 75 17.23 5.08 -6.59
CA PRO A 75 17.35 3.88 -5.78
C PRO A 75 17.57 4.28 -4.33
N ASP A 76 16.96 3.55 -3.40
CA ASP A 76 17.15 3.80 -1.97
C ASP A 76 18.65 3.92 -1.67
N HIS A 77 19.08 5.12 -1.32
CA HIS A 77 20.45 5.44 -0.94
C HIS A 77 20.44 5.76 0.54
N ARG A 78 21.14 4.94 1.31
CA ARG A 78 21.32 5.18 2.74
C ARG A 78 22.41 6.22 2.94
N ASP A 79 21.99 7.47 3.05
CA ASP A 79 22.86 8.56 3.46
C ASP A 79 23.15 8.44 4.96
N SER A 80 24.42 8.62 5.33
CA SER A 80 24.84 8.64 6.73
C SER A 80 25.42 10.01 7.07
N TYR A 81 24.70 10.76 7.88
CA TYR A 81 25.10 12.07 8.35
C TYR A 81 25.74 11.91 9.72
N ALA A 82 27.07 11.86 9.76
CA ALA A 82 27.83 11.74 11.00
C ALA A 82 27.90 13.10 11.71
N GLY A 83 27.24 13.21 12.86
CA GLY A 83 27.38 14.33 13.80
C GLY A 83 28.28 13.97 14.98
N ALA A 84 28.66 14.97 15.77
CA ALA A 84 29.59 14.79 16.90
C ALA A 84 29.07 13.87 18.03
N ARG A 85 27.76 13.58 18.07
CA ARG A 85 27.13 12.74 19.10
C ARG A 85 26.15 11.69 18.57
N ILE A 86 25.67 11.86 17.34
CA ILE A 86 24.71 10.95 16.70
C ILE A 86 25.05 10.83 15.22
N THR A 87 24.75 9.67 14.64
CA THR A 87 24.75 9.46 13.19
C THR A 87 23.33 9.25 12.73
N ILE A 88 22.85 10.08 11.81
CA ILE A 88 21.54 9.92 11.19
C ILE A 88 21.72 9.04 9.96
N HIS A 89 20.99 7.93 9.91
CA HIS A 89 20.89 7.10 8.71
C HIS A 89 19.56 7.41 8.03
N ASP A 90 19.61 8.09 6.89
CA ASP A 90 18.44 8.48 6.11
C ASP A 90 18.41 7.61 4.85
N ASN A 91 17.35 6.82 4.67
CA ASN A 91 17.15 6.08 3.43
C ASN A 91 16.37 6.98 2.47
N ARG A 92 17.08 7.81 1.70
CA ARG A 92 16.46 8.62 0.63
C ARG A 92 16.40 7.82 -0.66
N GLY A 93 15.20 7.65 -1.18
CA GLY A 93 14.91 7.22 -2.55
C GLY A 93 13.82 8.11 -3.15
#